data_AF-A0A7K2PDD9-F1
#
_entry.id   AF-A0A7K2PDD9-F1
#
_cell.length_a   1.000
_cell.length_b   1.000
_cell.length_c   1.000
_cell.angle_alpha   90.00
_cell.angle_beta   90.00
_cell.angle_gamma   90.00
#
_symmetry.space_group_name_H-M   'P 1'
#
loop_
_entity.id
_entity.type
_entity.pdbx_description
1 polymer ?
#
loop_
_entity_poly.entity_id
_entity_poly.type
_entity_poly.pdbx_seq_one_letter_code
_entity_poly.pdbx_strand_id
1 'polypeptide(L)'
;MERVDLLPPPTGADAPLPDGAAARDDVARRADAHAAVPLLNCLLREVAEPLPGPGARPVYRLPGGRLLRVRRGRRPAEPEVRTQDGWHRVDHAELVKLVAEALRRHTGVPNHELPTEMTDSRDAVAALLTARARATPPADPYLRSEQALLTGHTHHPAPKARGGGPHAGWLPYAPEAHARFPLTLLAVREDTVVDEGDTAALD
;
A
#
# COMPACT_ATOMS: atom_id res chain seq x y z
N MET A 1 0.59 0.62 -64.21
CA MET A 1 0.35 -0.40 -63.17
C MET A 1 0.81 0.21 -61.86
N GLU A 2 -0.17 0.57 -61.06
CA GLU A 2 -0.13 1.46 -59.89
C GLU A 2 0.58 0.79 -58.71
N ARG A 3 1.52 1.48 -58.06
CA ARG A 3 2.12 1.03 -56.79
C ARG A 3 1.11 1.26 -55.68
N VAL A 4 0.69 0.18 -55.03
CA VAL A 4 -0.17 0.22 -53.84
C VAL A 4 0.74 0.38 -52.62
N ASP A 5 0.88 1.62 -52.15
CA ASP A 5 1.47 1.90 -50.83
C ASP A 5 0.38 1.73 -49.76
N LEU A 6 0.39 0.59 -49.07
CA LEU A 6 -0.41 0.36 -47.87
C LEU A 6 0.40 0.82 -46.65
N LEU A 7 0.34 2.10 -46.32
CA LEU A 7 0.65 2.58 -44.97
C LEU A 7 -0.64 2.56 -44.12
N PRO A 8 -0.66 1.90 -42.94
CA PRO A 8 -1.76 2.05 -42.00
C PRO A 8 -1.78 3.48 -41.43
N PRO A 9 -2.95 4.02 -41.04
CA PRO A 9 -3.04 5.35 -40.48
C PRO A 9 -2.30 5.42 -39.13
N PRO A 10 -1.71 6.58 -38.78
CA PRO A 10 -1.14 6.78 -37.46
C PRO A 10 -2.27 6.79 -36.41
N THR A 11 -2.45 5.68 -35.70
CA THR A 11 -3.17 5.67 -34.43
C THR A 11 -2.21 6.17 -33.35
N GLY A 12 -2.19 7.48 -33.16
CA GLY A 12 -1.35 8.12 -32.16
C GLY A 12 -1.81 9.56 -31.94
N ALA A 13 -3.10 9.76 -31.69
CA ALA A 13 -3.49 10.93 -30.94
C ALA A 13 -2.99 10.71 -29.52
N ASP A 14 -1.96 11.46 -29.13
CA ASP A 14 -1.58 11.62 -27.73
C ASP A 14 -2.86 11.88 -26.94
N ALA A 15 -3.31 10.87 -26.19
CA ALA A 15 -4.30 11.11 -25.18
C ALA A 15 -3.72 12.19 -24.26
N PRO A 16 -4.45 13.29 -24.00
CA PRO A 16 -3.93 14.32 -23.14
C PRO A 16 -3.51 13.67 -21.83
N LEU A 17 -2.27 13.91 -21.42
CA LEU A 17 -1.78 13.51 -20.10
C LEU A 17 -2.85 13.92 -19.08
N PRO A 18 -3.28 13.01 -18.19
CA PRO A 18 -4.33 13.34 -17.24
C PRO A 18 -3.94 14.62 -16.49
N ASP A 19 -4.89 15.54 -16.36
CA ASP A 19 -4.72 16.75 -15.55
C ASP A 19 -4.08 16.37 -14.20
N GLY A 20 -3.14 17.18 -13.72
CA GLY A 20 -2.41 16.92 -12.49
C GLY A 20 -3.33 16.66 -11.29
N ALA A 21 -4.56 17.21 -11.29
CA ALA A 21 -5.59 16.89 -10.31
C ALA A 21 -6.13 15.45 -10.46
N ALA A 22 -6.56 15.04 -11.65
CA ALA A 22 -7.10 13.70 -11.89
C ALA A 22 -6.06 12.58 -11.63
N ALA A 23 -4.79 12.84 -11.96
CA ALA A 23 -3.71 11.91 -11.64
C ALA A 23 -3.46 11.77 -10.13
N ARG A 24 -3.57 12.86 -9.37
CA ARG A 24 -3.48 12.84 -7.89
C ARG A 24 -4.64 12.07 -7.27
N ASP A 25 -5.85 12.27 -7.79
CA ASP A 25 -7.05 11.56 -7.32
C ASP A 25 -6.95 10.05 -7.59
N ASP A 26 -6.39 9.62 -8.73
CA ASP A 26 -6.11 8.21 -8.99
C ASP A 26 -5.11 7.62 -7.98
N VAL A 27 -4.01 8.34 -7.70
CA VAL A 27 -3.01 7.91 -6.71
C VAL A 27 -3.63 7.77 -5.32
N ALA A 28 -4.41 8.75 -4.89
CA ALA A 28 -5.08 8.73 -3.58
C ALA A 28 -6.01 7.51 -3.46
N ARG A 29 -6.88 7.30 -4.46
CA ARG A 29 -7.79 6.15 -4.51
C ARG A 29 -7.06 4.81 -4.49
N ARG A 30 -5.93 4.70 -5.21
CA ARG A 30 -5.11 3.48 -5.22
C ARG A 30 -4.40 3.27 -3.89
N ALA A 31 -3.91 4.33 -3.25
CA ALA A 31 -3.31 4.25 -1.92
C ALA A 31 -4.33 3.75 -0.89
N ASP A 32 -5.56 4.29 -0.91
CA ASP A 32 -6.65 3.83 -0.03
C ASP A 32 -6.96 2.35 -0.25
N ALA A 33 -7.09 1.92 -1.52
CA ALA A 33 -7.36 0.52 -1.85
C ALA A 33 -6.22 -0.42 -1.41
N HIS A 34 -4.97 0.02 -1.53
CA HIS A 34 -3.81 -0.75 -1.09
C HIS A 34 -3.69 -0.82 0.44
N ALA A 35 -3.96 0.28 1.14
CA ALA A 35 -3.87 0.36 2.59
C ALA A 35 -5.07 -0.28 3.31
N ALA A 36 -6.24 -0.36 2.67
CA ALA A 36 -7.40 -1.05 3.23
C ALA A 36 -7.18 -2.57 3.36
N VAL A 37 -6.44 -3.20 2.44
CA VAL A 37 -6.22 -4.66 2.43
C VAL A 37 -5.62 -5.18 3.74
N PRO A 38 -4.46 -4.68 4.23
CA PRO A 38 -3.88 -5.16 5.48
C PRO A 38 -4.80 -4.91 6.67
N LEU A 39 -5.45 -3.75 6.75
CA LEU A 39 -6.39 -3.42 7.84
C LEU A 39 -7.56 -4.41 7.91
N LEU A 40 -8.20 -4.66 6.76
CA LEU A 40 -9.29 -5.62 6.67
C LEU A 40 -8.83 -7.04 6.97
N ASN A 41 -7.68 -7.46 6.46
CA ASN A 41 -7.15 -8.80 6.76
C ASN A 41 -6.88 -9.00 8.26
N CYS A 42 -6.29 -8.02 8.95
CA CYS A 42 -6.10 -8.10 10.40
C CYS A 42 -7.44 -8.16 11.12
N LEU A 43 -8.34 -7.20 10.83
CA LEU A 43 -9.65 -7.11 11.48
C LEU A 43 -10.48 -8.39 11.31
N LEU A 44 -10.56 -8.91 10.10
CA LEU A 44 -11.36 -10.09 9.76
C LEU A 44 -10.78 -11.39 10.32
N ARG A 45 -9.45 -11.48 10.43
CA ARG A 45 -8.77 -12.68 10.93
C ARG A 45 -8.76 -12.74 12.45
N GLU A 46 -8.58 -11.61 13.12
CA GLU A 46 -8.20 -11.58 14.54
C GLU A 46 -9.37 -11.21 15.45
N VAL A 47 -10.33 -10.41 14.96
CA VAL A 47 -11.27 -9.69 15.85
C VAL A 47 -12.72 -9.83 15.42
N ALA A 48 -12.99 -9.93 14.12
CA ALA A 48 -14.35 -9.97 13.59
C ALA A 48 -14.95 -11.37 13.66
N GLU A 49 -16.19 -11.48 14.13
CA GLU A 49 -16.96 -12.73 14.14
C GLU A 49 -17.73 -12.85 12.81
N PRO A 50 -17.49 -13.89 11.98
CA PRO A 50 -18.25 -14.10 10.75
C PRO A 50 -19.68 -14.50 11.07
N LEU A 51 -20.66 -13.84 10.45
CA LEU A 51 -22.09 -14.17 10.60
C LEU A 51 -22.58 -15.04 9.44
N PRO A 52 -23.41 -16.07 9.71
CA PRO A 52 -24.00 -16.88 8.67
C PRO A 52 -25.04 -16.08 7.87
N GLY A 53 -25.09 -16.30 6.56
CA GLY A 53 -26.13 -15.72 5.71
C GLY A 53 -25.91 -15.96 4.21
N PRO A 54 -26.98 -16.00 3.39
CA PRO A 54 -26.91 -16.32 1.97
C PRO A 54 -26.38 -15.16 1.09
N GLY A 55 -25.83 -14.10 1.69
CA GLY A 55 -25.43 -12.89 0.98
C GLY A 55 -24.14 -13.06 0.17
N ALA A 56 -24.08 -12.43 -1.01
CA ALA A 56 -22.88 -12.43 -1.86
C ALA A 56 -21.65 -11.75 -1.21
N ARG A 57 -21.88 -10.90 -0.20
CA ARG A 57 -20.83 -10.29 0.63
C ARG A 57 -20.89 -10.88 2.05
N PRO A 58 -19.80 -11.48 2.56
CA PRO A 58 -19.75 -11.95 3.93
C PRO A 58 -19.93 -10.78 4.90
N VAL A 59 -20.73 -11.01 5.94
CA VAL A 59 -21.00 -10.05 7.01
C VAL A 59 -20.28 -10.52 8.26
N TYR A 60 -19.69 -9.58 8.98
CA TYR A 60 -18.97 -9.80 10.21
C TYR A 60 -19.51 -8.89 11.30
N ARG A 61 -19.57 -9.40 12.52
CA ARG A 61 -19.82 -8.62 13.72
C ARG A 61 -18.49 -8.19 14.32
N LEU A 62 -18.34 -6.89 14.55
CA LEU A 62 -17.18 -6.32 15.23
C LEU A 62 -17.45 -6.19 16.73
N PRO A 63 -16.40 -6.09 17.56
CA PRO A 63 -16.53 -5.73 18.97
C PRO A 63 -17.38 -4.47 19.17
N GLY A 64 -18.37 -4.58 20.05
CA GLY A 64 -19.39 -3.57 20.29
C GLY A 64 -20.53 -3.53 19.24
N GLY A 65 -20.68 -4.59 18.46
CA GLY A 65 -21.94 -4.93 17.78
C GLY A 65 -22.13 -4.35 16.38
N ARG A 66 -21.22 -3.49 15.91
CA ARG A 66 -21.27 -2.96 14.52
C ARG A 66 -21.13 -4.10 13.51
N LEU A 67 -21.90 -4.03 12.42
CA LEU A 67 -21.80 -5.00 11.33
C LEU A 67 -20.97 -4.41 10.19
N LEU A 68 -19.99 -5.18 9.73
CA LEU A 68 -19.14 -4.89 8.59
C LEU A 68 -19.40 -5.92 7.50
N ARG A 69 -19.51 -5.51 6.24
CA ARG A 69 -19.41 -6.42 5.10
C ARG A 69 -18.31 -5.96 4.17
N VAL A 70 -17.70 -6.90 3.47
CA VAL A 70 -16.61 -6.62 2.51
C VAL A 70 -16.82 -7.42 1.23
N ARG A 71 -16.20 -7.00 0.13
CA ARG A 71 -15.96 -7.89 -1.00
C ARG A 71 -14.91 -8.92 -0.60
N ARG A 72 -15.26 -10.21 -0.70
CA ARG A 72 -14.36 -11.33 -0.35
C ARG A 72 -13.13 -11.42 -1.27
N GLY A 73 -12.07 -12.04 -0.77
CA GLY A 73 -10.88 -12.44 -1.54
C GLY A 73 -9.61 -12.37 -0.70
N ARG A 74 -8.46 -12.78 -1.26
CA ARG A 74 -7.13 -12.61 -0.62
C ARG A 74 -6.79 -11.14 -0.32
N ARG A 75 -7.41 -10.23 -1.08
CA ARG A 75 -7.36 -8.78 -0.91
C ARG A 75 -8.79 -8.29 -0.70
N PRO A 76 -9.33 -8.39 0.52
CA PRO A 76 -10.66 -7.88 0.82
C PRO A 76 -10.72 -6.37 0.55
N ALA A 77 -11.88 -5.89 0.13
CA ALA A 77 -12.04 -4.52 -0.32
C ALA A 77 -13.49 -4.04 -0.19
N GLU A 78 -13.70 -2.76 -0.50
CA GLU A 78 -15.02 -2.11 -0.49
C GLU A 78 -15.77 -2.35 0.82
N PRO A 79 -15.16 -2.02 1.98
CA PRO A 79 -15.81 -2.20 3.27
C PRO A 79 -17.06 -1.33 3.38
N GLU A 80 -18.10 -1.91 3.94
CA GLU A 80 -19.35 -1.21 4.24
C GLU A 80 -19.81 -1.54 5.66
N VAL A 81 -20.25 -0.53 6.39
CA VAL A 81 -20.84 -0.70 7.73
C VAL A 81 -22.35 -0.53 7.68
N ARG A 82 -23.06 -1.33 8.47
CA ARG A 82 -24.51 -1.21 8.64
C ARG A 82 -24.85 -0.01 9.55
N THR A 83 -25.72 0.85 9.07
CA THR A 83 -26.38 1.95 9.80
C THR A 83 -27.90 1.72 9.80
N GLN A 84 -28.66 2.69 10.33
CA GLN A 84 -30.13 2.69 10.24
C GLN A 84 -30.62 2.83 8.79
N ASP A 85 -29.90 3.60 7.96
CA ASP A 85 -30.27 3.90 6.58
C ASP A 85 -29.79 2.84 5.57
N GLY A 86 -29.05 1.83 6.03
CA GLY A 86 -28.60 0.71 5.21
C GLY A 86 -27.11 0.44 5.31
N TRP A 87 -26.51 0.01 4.21
CA TRP A 87 -25.07 -0.25 4.14
C TRP A 87 -24.37 0.96 3.53
N HIS A 88 -23.37 1.49 4.23
CA HIS A 88 -22.60 2.64 3.77
C HIS A 88 -21.14 2.25 3.57
N ARG A 89 -20.56 2.70 2.46
CA ARG A 89 -19.12 2.54 2.20
C ARG A 89 -18.32 3.26 3.27
N VAL A 90 -17.19 2.66 3.60
CA VAL A 90 -16.23 3.17 4.58
C VAL A 90 -14.97 3.58 3.81
N ASP A 91 -14.60 4.86 3.91
CA ASP A 91 -13.32 5.34 3.36
C ASP A 91 -12.13 4.89 4.24
N HIS A 92 -10.90 5.22 3.82
CA HIS A 92 -9.72 4.80 4.59
C HIS A 92 -9.68 5.41 6.00
N ALA A 93 -10.02 6.69 6.15
CA ALA A 93 -9.97 7.37 7.45
C ALA A 93 -11.04 6.82 8.40
N GLU A 94 -12.23 6.54 7.90
CA GLU A 94 -13.30 5.86 8.63
C GLU A 94 -12.93 4.42 8.98
N LEU A 95 -12.22 3.71 8.09
CA LEU A 95 -11.73 2.35 8.36
C LEU A 95 -10.68 2.34 9.46
N VAL A 96 -9.74 3.28 9.47
CA VAL A 96 -8.76 3.45 10.56
C VAL A 96 -9.47 3.64 11.90
N LYS A 97 -10.47 4.53 11.95
CA LYS A 97 -11.28 4.75 13.17
C LYS A 97 -12.02 3.47 13.60
N LEU A 98 -12.63 2.77 12.64
CA LEU A 98 -13.35 1.52 12.89
C LEU A 98 -12.43 0.43 13.47
N VAL A 99 -11.25 0.24 12.89
CA VAL A 99 -10.26 -0.76 13.33
C VAL A 99 -9.75 -0.41 14.71
N ALA A 100 -9.38 0.85 14.97
CA ALA A 100 -8.92 1.30 16.28
C ALA A 100 -9.98 1.12 17.37
N GLU A 101 -11.24 1.45 17.06
CA GLU A 101 -12.38 1.24 17.97
C GLU A 101 -12.60 -0.24 18.28
N ALA A 102 -12.58 -1.09 17.24
CA ALA A 102 -12.75 -2.53 17.38
C ALA A 102 -11.63 -3.16 18.22
N LEU A 103 -10.37 -2.80 17.95
CA LEU A 103 -9.21 -3.29 18.69
C LEU A 103 -9.22 -2.86 20.16
N ARG A 104 -9.55 -1.60 20.45
CA ARG A 104 -9.69 -1.12 21.83
C ARG A 104 -10.76 -1.90 22.58
N ARG A 105 -11.90 -2.17 21.95
CA ARG A 105 -12.99 -2.96 22.55
C ARG A 105 -12.62 -4.42 22.76
N HIS A 106 -11.83 -5.00 21.85
CA HIS A 106 -11.39 -6.39 21.94
C HIS A 106 -10.32 -6.60 23.02
N THR A 107 -9.34 -5.68 23.09
CA THR A 107 -8.17 -5.81 23.96
C THR A 107 -8.34 -5.14 25.32
N GLY A 108 -9.27 -4.18 25.43
CA GLY A 108 -9.43 -3.33 26.61
C GLY A 108 -8.36 -2.23 26.74
N VAL A 109 -7.36 -2.19 25.85
CA VAL A 109 -6.22 -1.27 25.92
C VAL A 109 -6.29 -0.23 24.79
N PRO A 110 -6.21 1.09 25.09
CA PRO A 110 -6.10 2.09 24.05
C PRO A 110 -4.68 2.10 23.44
N ASN A 111 -4.59 2.17 22.12
CA ASN A 111 -3.36 2.51 21.42
C ASN A 111 -3.63 3.76 20.56
N HIS A 112 -3.06 4.88 20.98
CA HIS A 112 -3.28 6.19 20.35
C HIS A 112 -2.30 6.45 19.19
N GLU A 113 -1.19 5.72 19.13
CA GLU A 113 -0.20 5.81 18.06
C GLU A 113 -0.64 5.03 16.82
N LEU A 114 -1.29 3.88 17.01
CA LEU A 114 -1.68 2.99 15.93
C LEU A 114 -2.52 3.65 14.80
N PRO A 115 -3.54 4.49 15.07
CA PRO A 115 -4.24 5.20 14.00
C PRO A 115 -3.32 6.11 13.16
N THR A 116 -2.33 6.73 13.79
CA THR A 116 -1.32 7.55 13.12
C THR A 116 -0.45 6.65 12.24
N GLU A 117 0.04 5.53 12.76
CA GLU A 117 0.85 4.58 11.97
C GLU A 117 0.09 4.01 10.76
N MET A 118 -1.21 3.70 10.92
CA MET A 118 -2.05 3.23 9.81
C MET A 118 -2.20 4.30 8.72
N THR A 119 -2.37 5.57 9.14
CA THR A 119 -2.46 6.72 8.23
C THR A 119 -1.12 6.96 7.53
N ASP A 120 -0.02 6.99 8.28
CA ASP A 120 1.34 7.11 7.76
C ASP A 120 1.68 6.01 6.76
N SER A 121 1.26 4.78 7.04
CA SER A 121 1.43 3.66 6.13
C SER A 121 0.69 3.87 4.81
N ARG A 122 -0.51 4.44 4.83
CA ARG A 122 -1.26 4.79 3.61
C ARG A 122 -0.57 5.91 2.84
N ASP A 123 -0.08 6.93 3.54
CA ASP A 123 0.58 8.08 2.90
C ASP A 123 1.94 7.71 2.32
N ALA A 124 2.67 6.79 2.96
CA ALA A 124 3.86 6.17 2.38
C ALA A 124 3.53 5.45 1.06
N VAL A 125 2.42 4.70 0.99
CA VAL A 125 1.97 4.07 -0.26
C VAL A 125 1.64 5.13 -1.33
N ALA A 126 0.95 6.22 -0.98
CA ALA A 126 0.65 7.30 -1.91
C ALA A 126 1.93 7.97 -2.46
N ALA A 127 2.93 8.18 -1.60
CA ALA A 127 4.23 8.73 -1.98
C ALA A 127 4.99 7.79 -2.92
N LEU A 128 5.01 6.49 -2.62
CA LEU A 128 5.61 5.45 -3.46
C LEU A 128 4.94 5.39 -4.83
N LEU A 129 3.61 5.41 -4.90
CA LEU A 129 2.87 5.42 -6.17
C LEU A 129 3.19 6.67 -7.00
N THR A 130 3.28 7.83 -6.35
CA THR A 130 3.66 9.09 -7.00
C THR A 130 5.09 9.03 -7.57
N ALA A 131 6.04 8.51 -6.79
CA ALA A 131 7.43 8.35 -7.24
C ALA A 131 7.54 7.37 -8.42
N ARG A 132 6.86 6.21 -8.32
CA ARG A 132 6.84 5.21 -9.40
C ARG A 132 6.25 5.73 -10.70
N ALA A 133 5.27 6.62 -10.65
CA ALA A 133 4.69 7.22 -11.86
C ALA A 133 5.72 8.00 -12.70
N ARG A 134 6.85 8.37 -12.10
CA ARG A 134 7.94 9.13 -12.74
C ARG A 134 9.21 8.30 -12.95
N ALA A 135 9.20 7.02 -12.58
CA ALA A 135 10.37 6.15 -12.60
C ALA A 135 10.16 4.99 -13.58
N THR A 136 11.19 4.68 -14.37
CA THR A 136 11.18 3.50 -15.23
C THR A 136 11.37 2.24 -14.38
N PRO A 137 10.46 1.26 -14.43
CA PRO A 137 10.64 0.00 -13.71
C PRO A 137 11.88 -0.75 -14.24
N PRO A 138 12.61 -1.49 -13.38
CA PRO A 138 13.70 -2.33 -13.84
C PRO A 138 13.25 -3.36 -14.88
N ALA A 139 14.10 -3.59 -15.89
CA ALA A 139 13.87 -4.62 -16.89
C ALA A 139 14.12 -6.03 -16.34
N ASP A 140 15.07 -6.18 -15.42
CA ASP A 140 15.37 -7.44 -14.73
C ASP A 140 14.15 -7.91 -13.90
N PRO A 141 13.58 -9.09 -14.18
CA PRO A 141 12.45 -9.64 -13.42
C PRO A 141 12.75 -9.85 -11.94
N TYR A 142 13.98 -10.20 -11.57
CA TYR A 142 14.37 -10.41 -10.18
C TYR A 142 14.35 -9.08 -9.42
N LEU A 143 15.07 -8.07 -9.90
CA LEU A 143 15.04 -6.75 -9.26
C LEU A 143 13.61 -6.15 -9.26
N ARG A 144 12.84 -6.38 -10.33
CA ARG A 144 11.45 -5.91 -10.39
C ARG A 144 10.55 -6.57 -9.35
N SER A 145 10.76 -7.86 -9.04
CA SER A 145 9.96 -8.56 -8.02
C SER A 145 10.27 -8.03 -6.62
N GLU A 146 11.56 -7.82 -6.30
CA GLU A 146 12.01 -7.21 -5.04
C GLU A 146 11.41 -5.80 -4.84
N GLN A 147 11.27 -5.04 -5.91
CA GLN A 147 10.71 -3.69 -5.89
C GLN A 147 9.18 -3.63 -6.08
N ALA A 148 8.48 -4.76 -6.14
CA ALA A 148 7.03 -4.79 -6.41
C ALA A 148 6.14 -4.70 -5.15
N LEU A 149 6.69 -4.88 -3.95
CA LEU A 149 5.91 -5.03 -2.72
C LEU A 149 5.41 -3.70 -2.12
N LEU A 150 4.49 -3.03 -2.82
CA LEU A 150 3.88 -1.74 -2.41
C LEU A 150 3.09 -1.80 -1.10
N THR A 151 2.34 -2.87 -0.87
CA THR A 151 1.46 -2.98 0.31
C THR A 151 2.18 -3.46 1.57
N GLY A 152 3.40 -3.98 1.43
CA GLY A 152 4.10 -4.63 2.54
C GLY A 152 3.36 -5.89 3.02
N HIS A 153 3.49 -6.19 4.32
CA HIS A 153 2.87 -7.35 4.94
C HIS A 153 1.33 -7.26 4.91
N THR A 154 0.66 -8.26 4.35
CA THR A 154 -0.81 -8.20 4.13
C THR A 154 -1.64 -8.45 5.39
N HIS A 155 -1.03 -8.72 6.54
CA HIS A 155 -1.68 -8.92 7.84
C HIS A 155 -0.91 -8.15 8.93
N HIS A 156 -0.58 -6.89 8.67
CA HIS A 156 -0.03 -5.97 9.65
C HIS A 156 -0.76 -4.65 9.48
N PRO A 157 -1.25 -3.95 10.51
CA PRO A 157 -2.12 -2.79 10.34
C PRO A 157 -1.43 -1.58 9.70
N ALA A 158 -0.12 -1.43 9.88
CA ALA A 158 0.66 -0.31 9.37
C ALA A 158 1.96 -0.76 8.64
N PRO A 159 1.87 -1.60 7.59
CA PRO A 159 3.02 -2.32 7.04
C PRO A 159 4.05 -1.45 6.32
N LYS A 160 3.72 -0.18 6.06
CA LYS A 160 4.58 0.82 5.43
C LYS A 160 4.79 2.06 6.31
N ALA A 161 4.41 2.02 7.58
CA ALA A 161 4.76 3.11 8.50
C ALA A 161 6.28 3.24 8.59
N ARG A 162 6.77 4.48 8.54
CA ARG A 162 8.20 4.82 8.55
C ARG A 162 8.51 5.91 9.58
N GLY A 163 7.75 5.97 10.67
CA GLY A 163 7.96 6.87 11.80
C GLY A 163 7.62 8.34 11.55
N GLY A 164 6.63 8.65 10.70
CA GLY A 164 6.10 10.00 10.49
C GLY A 164 7.05 11.05 9.88
N GLY A 165 8.29 10.69 9.54
CA GLY A 165 9.26 11.60 8.94
C GLY A 165 8.93 12.00 7.49
N PRO A 166 9.45 13.14 6.99
CA PRO A 166 9.20 13.58 5.63
C PRO A 166 9.57 12.53 4.59
N HIS A 167 8.70 12.29 3.61
CA HIS A 167 8.94 11.27 2.58
C HIS A 167 10.26 11.44 1.83
N ALA A 168 10.68 12.70 1.64
CA ALA A 168 11.95 13.04 0.98
C ALA A 168 13.18 12.43 1.67
N GLY A 169 13.12 12.14 2.98
CA GLY A 169 14.23 11.54 3.72
C GLY A 169 14.45 10.06 3.42
N TRP A 170 13.42 9.32 3.01
CA TRP A 170 13.51 7.86 2.79
C TRP A 170 13.20 7.43 1.35
N LEU A 171 12.49 8.23 0.56
CA LEU A 171 12.15 7.91 -0.83
C LEU A 171 13.36 7.57 -1.70
N PRO A 172 14.50 8.28 -1.62
CA PRO A 172 15.71 7.93 -2.38
C PRO A 172 16.28 6.54 -2.07
N TYR A 173 15.85 5.93 -0.96
CA TYR A 173 16.31 4.62 -0.49
C TYR A 173 15.20 3.56 -0.55
N ALA A 174 14.01 3.91 -1.08
CA ALA A 174 12.87 3.01 -1.10
C ALA A 174 12.91 2.09 -2.32
N PRO A 175 13.04 0.75 -2.15
CA PRO A 175 13.02 -0.17 -3.27
C PRO A 175 11.71 -0.05 -4.07
N GLU A 176 10.59 0.19 -3.40
CA GLU A 176 9.28 0.24 -4.04
C GLU A 176 9.11 1.47 -4.95
N ALA A 177 9.97 2.49 -4.81
CA ALA A 177 10.03 3.66 -5.69
C ALA A 177 10.91 3.43 -6.94
N HIS A 178 11.42 2.20 -7.13
CA HIS A 178 12.47 1.88 -8.10
C HIS A 178 13.75 2.68 -7.91
N ALA A 179 14.02 3.09 -6.67
CA ALA A 179 15.18 3.91 -6.37
C ALA A 179 16.49 3.14 -6.60
N ARG A 180 17.52 3.89 -7.00
CA ARG A 180 18.90 3.43 -7.11
C ARG A 180 19.77 4.54 -6.54
N PHE A 181 20.73 4.18 -5.71
CA PHE A 181 21.64 5.12 -5.06
C PHE A 181 23.03 4.47 -4.95
N PRO A 182 24.11 5.25 -5.04
CA PRO A 182 25.45 4.73 -4.80
C PRO A 182 25.63 4.38 -3.32
N LEU A 183 26.47 3.38 -3.04
CA LEU A 183 26.88 3.10 -1.66
C LEU A 183 27.73 4.25 -1.12
N THR A 184 27.59 4.54 0.16
CA THR A 184 28.49 5.46 0.86
C THR A 184 29.71 4.69 1.31
N LEU A 185 30.90 5.15 0.92
CA LEU A 185 32.17 4.55 1.32
C LEU A 185 32.77 5.38 2.47
N LEU A 186 33.22 4.69 3.51
CA LEU A 186 33.88 5.29 4.67
C LEU A 186 35.34 4.86 4.70
N ALA A 187 36.26 5.82 4.78
CA ALA A 187 37.65 5.53 5.07
C ALA A 187 37.80 5.34 6.59
N VAL A 188 38.13 4.12 7.00
CA VAL A 188 38.32 3.75 8.40
C VAL A 188 39.75 3.23 8.61
N ARG A 189 40.24 3.26 9.85
CA ARG A 189 41.53 2.65 10.15
C ARG A 189 41.36 1.13 10.20
N GLU A 190 42.34 0.40 9.70
CA GLU A 190 42.33 -1.07 9.68
C GLU A 190 42.12 -1.67 11.09
N ASP A 191 42.74 -1.07 12.13
CA ASP A 191 42.60 -1.49 13.53
C ASP A 191 41.19 -1.32 14.13
N THR A 192 40.27 -0.69 13.38
CA THR A 192 38.87 -0.49 13.78
C THR A 192 37.89 -1.34 12.97
N VAL A 193 38.37 -2.04 11.93
CA VAL A 193 37.55 -2.95 11.14
C VAL A 193 37.41 -4.27 11.89
N VAL A 194 36.17 -4.76 11.97
CA VAL A 194 35.86 -6.12 12.43
C VAL A 194 35.16 -6.80 11.28
N ASP A 195 35.80 -7.82 10.72
CA ASP A 195 35.29 -8.58 9.57
C ASP A 195 35.23 -10.09 9.84
N GLU A 196 34.44 -10.78 9.03
CA GLU A 196 34.38 -12.23 8.93
C GLU A 196 34.02 -12.59 7.49
N GLY A 197 34.67 -13.61 6.93
CA GLY A 197 34.47 -14.06 5.56
C GLY A 197 35.49 -13.52 4.56
N ASP A 198 35.35 -13.95 3.31
CA ASP A 198 36.23 -13.55 2.20
C ASP A 198 35.68 -12.31 1.49
N THR A 199 36.43 -11.22 1.51
CA THR A 199 36.06 -9.94 0.88
C THR A 199 36.66 -9.77 -0.52
N ALA A 200 37.42 -10.74 -1.06
CA ALA A 200 38.10 -10.61 -2.35
C ALA A 200 37.15 -10.39 -3.53
N ALA A 201 35.85 -10.67 -3.38
CA ALA A 201 34.82 -10.35 -4.38
C ALA A 201 34.44 -8.85 -4.42
N LEU A 202 34.91 -8.04 -3.47
CA LEU A 202 34.67 -6.59 -3.37
C LEU A 202 35.89 -5.74 -3.75
N ASP A 203 37.08 -6.35 -3.89
CA ASP A 203 38.34 -5.74 -4.32
C ASP A 203 38.54 -5.81 -5.85
#